data_AF-A0AAN4YZY4-F1
#
_entry.id   AF-A0AAN4YZY4-F1
#
_cell.length_a   1.000
_cell.length_b   1.000
_cell.length_c   1.000
_cell.angle_alpha   90.00
_cell.angle_beta   90.00
_cell.angle_gamma   90.00
#
_symmetry.space_group_name_H-M   'P 1'
#
loop_
_entity.id
_entity.type
_entity.pdbx_description
1 polymer ?
#
loop_
_entity_poly.entity_id
_entity_poly.type
_entity_poly.pdbx_seq_one_letter_code
_entity_poly.pdbx_strand_id
1 'polypeptide(L)'
;MGSGHLSEFDASMHYSGSDAPFAVLPFPRIDFGNDASLDIDQDLDLSCVSCFSKLAEDAVRSEEISVLITGKPTLKVQALPTAHLDIHKTVTLPGTLLHTLFSDV
;
A
#
# COMPACT_ATOMS: atom_id res chain seq x y z
N MET A 1 -10.66 -27.76 1.53
CA MET A 1 -10.06 -26.52 0.99
C MET A 1 -10.94 -25.37 1.47
N GLY A 2 -10.39 -24.42 2.21
CA GLY A 2 -11.15 -23.45 2.99
C GLY A 2 -11.31 -22.13 2.26
N SER A 3 -12.46 -21.89 1.62
CA SER A 3 -12.74 -20.60 0.98
C SER A 3 -13.03 -19.49 1.99
N GLY A 4 -12.67 -18.27 1.63
CA GLY A 4 -12.84 -17.10 2.47
C GLY A 4 -12.76 -15.80 1.69
N HIS A 5 -12.78 -14.68 2.41
CA HIS A 5 -12.52 -13.38 1.83
C HIS A 5 -11.83 -12.44 2.81
N LEU A 6 -11.11 -11.48 2.24
CA LEU A 6 -10.69 -10.25 2.87
C LEU A 6 -11.70 -9.17 2.52
N SER A 7 -12.24 -8.45 3.49
CA SER A 7 -13.14 -7.32 3.21
C SER A 7 -12.40 -6.22 2.44
N GLU A 8 -13.16 -5.40 1.72
CA GLU A 8 -12.64 -4.13 1.21
C GLU A 8 -12.08 -3.27 2.35
N PHE A 9 -11.06 -2.48 2.04
CA PHE A 9 -10.42 -1.57 2.98
C PHE A 9 -9.62 -0.50 2.23
N ASP A 10 -9.43 0.64 2.88
CA ASP A 10 -8.50 1.66 2.42
C ASP A 10 -7.13 1.41 3.03
N ALA A 11 -6.10 1.33 2.18
CA ALA A 11 -4.72 1.20 2.60
C ALA A 11 -4.01 2.56 2.61
N SER A 12 -3.41 2.94 3.72
CA SER A 12 -2.67 4.20 3.85
C SER A 12 -1.20 4.00 3.50
N MET A 13 -0.66 4.86 2.65
CA MET A 13 0.74 4.84 2.25
C MET A 13 1.52 5.94 2.98
N HIS A 14 2.53 5.56 3.74
CA HIS A 14 3.35 6.43 4.56
C HIS A 14 4.81 6.36 4.11
N TYR A 15 5.48 7.51 4.12
CA TYR A 15 6.93 7.52 4.05
C TYR A 15 7.52 7.11 5.40
N SER A 16 8.57 6.29 5.42
CA SER A 16 9.25 5.90 6.65
C SER A 16 9.75 7.14 7.40
N GLY A 17 9.14 7.44 8.56
CA GLY A 17 9.42 8.64 9.35
C GLY A 17 8.32 9.70 9.35
N SER A 18 7.21 9.49 8.64
CA SER A 18 6.01 10.33 8.67
C SER A 18 4.78 9.53 9.08
N ASP A 19 4.06 10.00 10.10
CA ASP A 19 2.76 9.45 10.49
C ASP A 19 1.64 9.90 9.54
N ALA A 20 1.85 10.98 8.78
CA ALA A 20 0.89 11.45 7.79
C ALA A 20 1.01 10.62 6.51
N PRO A 21 -0.09 10.03 6.00
CA PRO A 21 -0.08 9.32 4.73
C PRO A 21 0.06 10.32 3.57
N PHE A 22 0.86 9.96 2.56
CA PHE A 22 0.95 10.74 1.32
C PHE A 22 -0.13 10.35 0.32
N ALA A 23 -0.68 9.14 0.42
CA ALA A 23 -1.78 8.65 -0.41
C ALA A 23 -2.60 7.56 0.30
N VAL A 24 -3.81 7.34 -0.21
CA VAL A 24 -4.72 6.26 0.21
C VAL A 24 -5.05 5.43 -1.02
N LEU A 25 -4.94 4.11 -0.88
CA LEU A 25 -5.15 3.14 -1.94
C LEU A 25 -6.36 2.25 -1.59
N PRO A 26 -7.50 2.36 -2.28
CA PRO A 26 -8.64 1.50 -2.04
C PRO A 26 -8.34 0.07 -2.52
N PHE A 27 -8.56 -0.91 -1.64
CA PHE A 27 -8.52 -2.33 -1.95
C PHE A 27 -9.95 -2.88 -2.03
N PRO A 28 -10.32 -3.54 -3.14
CA PRO A 28 -11.59 -4.23 -3.23
C PRO A 28 -11.61 -5.45 -2.30
N ARG A 29 -12.81 -6.03 -2.10
CA ARG A 29 -12.94 -7.35 -1.49
C ARG A 29 -12.15 -8.39 -2.30
N ILE A 30 -11.42 -9.26 -1.59
CA ILE A 30 -10.61 -10.32 -2.19
C ILE A 30 -11.17 -11.67 -1.73
N ASP A 31 -11.84 -12.40 -2.61
CA ASP A 31 -12.25 -13.78 -2.33
C ASP A 31 -11.09 -14.75 -2.62
N PHE A 32 -10.89 -15.74 -1.76
CA PHE A 32 -9.81 -16.72 -1.89
C PHE A 32 -10.29 -18.15 -1.60
N GLY A 33 -9.61 -19.13 -2.20
CA GLY A 33 -9.84 -20.56 -1.98
C GLY A 33 -8.68 -21.23 -1.24
N ASN A 34 -7.51 -21.25 -1.88
CA ASN A 34 -6.23 -21.66 -1.27
C ASN A 34 -5.29 -20.46 -1.17
N ASP A 35 -5.24 -19.68 -2.25
CA ASP A 35 -4.55 -18.41 -2.39
C ASP A 35 -5.49 -17.40 -3.06
N ALA A 36 -5.04 -16.16 -3.08
CA ALA A 36 -5.56 -15.12 -3.97
C ALA A 36 -4.39 -14.25 -4.42
N SER A 37 -4.49 -13.80 -5.66
CA SER A 37 -3.64 -12.76 -6.24
C SER A 37 -4.56 -11.62 -6.67
N LEU A 38 -4.12 -10.40 -6.39
CA LEU A 38 -4.81 -9.19 -6.79
C LEU A 38 -3.80 -8.30 -7.49
N ASP A 39 -4.05 -8.06 -8.77
CA ASP A 39 -3.37 -7.04 -9.54
C ASP A 39 -4.18 -5.75 -9.47
N ILE A 40 -3.51 -4.67 -9.10
CA ILE A 40 -4.11 -3.36 -8.91
C ILE A 40 -3.43 -2.40 -9.86
N ASP A 41 -4.20 -1.91 -10.83
CA ASP A 41 -3.82 -0.82 -11.73
C ASP A 41 -4.76 0.34 -11.43
N GLN A 42 -4.28 1.30 -10.65
CA GLN A 42 -5.05 2.47 -10.26
C GLN A 42 -4.17 3.70 -10.11
N ASP A 43 -4.74 4.86 -10.43
CA ASP A 43 -4.10 6.14 -10.18
C ASP A 43 -4.01 6.40 -8.68
N LEU A 44 -2.86 6.89 -8.23
CA LEU A 44 -2.64 7.19 -6.83
C LEU A 44 -3.01 8.64 -6.53
N ASP A 45 -4.14 8.83 -5.86
CA ASP A 45 -4.55 10.15 -5.39
C ASP A 45 -3.70 10.59 -4.18
N LEU A 46 -2.90 11.63 -4.39
CA LEU A 46 -2.05 12.18 -3.34
C LEU A 46 -2.88 12.96 -2.31
N SER A 47 -2.96 12.41 -1.10
CA SER A 47 -3.58 13.08 0.04
C SER A 47 -2.70 14.21 0.60
N CYS A 48 -1.39 14.13 0.40
CA CYS A 48 -0.42 15.14 0.83
C CYS A 48 0.72 15.30 -0.18
N VAL A 49 0.60 16.29 -1.06
CA VAL A 49 1.61 16.58 -2.10
C VAL A 49 2.98 16.87 -1.49
N SER A 50 3.05 17.67 -0.42
CA SER A 50 4.34 17.99 0.23
C SER A 50 4.99 16.79 0.92
N CYS A 51 4.20 15.82 1.39
CA CYS A 51 4.71 14.57 1.95
C CYS A 51 5.31 13.71 0.83
N PHE A 52 4.65 13.65 -0.32
CA PHE A 52 5.15 12.96 -1.51
C PHE A 52 6.40 13.64 -2.08
N SER A 53 6.45 14.98 -2.11
CA SER A 53 7.65 15.71 -2.56
C SER A 53 8.89 15.40 -1.71
N LYS A 54 8.74 15.24 -0.39
CA LYS A 54 9.86 14.82 0.47
C LYS A 54 10.33 13.40 0.19
N LEU A 55 9.39 12.46 0.01
CA LEU A 55 9.70 11.10 -0.43
C LEU A 55 10.51 11.13 -1.73
N ALA A 56 10.07 11.93 -2.70
CA ALA A 56 10.76 12.11 -3.97
C ALA A 56 12.18 12.70 -3.82
N GLU A 57 12.33 13.77 -3.04
CA GLU A 57 13.65 14.38 -2.76
C GLU A 57 14.62 13.37 -2.12
N ASP A 58 14.12 12.59 -1.17
CA ASP A 58 14.92 11.57 -0.48
C ASP A 58 15.25 10.39 -1.39
N ALA A 59 14.34 10.02 -2.29
CA ALA A 59 14.55 8.97 -3.28
C ALA A 59 15.59 9.34 -4.34
N VAL A 60 15.65 10.61 -4.76
CA VAL A 60 16.71 11.08 -5.67
C VAL A 60 18.09 11.02 -5.01
N ARG A 61 18.16 11.11 -3.68
CA ARG A 61 19.40 11.08 -2.90
C ARG A 61 19.82 9.69 -2.47
N SER A 62 18.98 8.68 -2.66
CA SER A 62 19.14 7.33 -2.11
C SER A 62 18.99 6.27 -3.19
N GLU A 63 19.70 5.15 -3.08
CA GLU A 63 19.53 4.02 -4.01
C GLU A 63 18.18 3.30 -3.81
N GLU A 64 17.64 3.37 -2.58
CA GLU A 64 16.41 2.72 -2.16
C GLU A 64 15.61 3.63 -1.23
N ILE A 65 14.29 3.55 -1.30
CA ILE A 65 13.37 4.22 -0.37
C ILE A 65 12.32 3.26 0.16
N SER A 66 11.94 3.43 1.42
CA SER A 66 10.95 2.58 2.10
C SER A 66 9.60 3.28 2.21
N VAL A 67 8.55 2.60 1.77
CA VAL A 67 7.15 3.01 1.92
C VAL A 67 6.44 2.00 2.81
N LEU A 68 5.77 2.48 3.85
CA LEU A 68 4.91 1.68 4.71
C LEU A 68 3.48 1.75 4.21
N ILE A 69 2.89 0.59 3.95
CA ILE A 69 1.48 0.41 3.60
C ILE A 69 0.77 -0.21 4.80
N THR A 70 -0.26 0.47 5.29
CA THR A 70 -1.08 -0.02 6.40
C THR A 70 -2.53 -0.20 5.99
N GLY A 71 -3.26 -1.12 6.61
CA GLY A 71 -4.67 -1.35 6.30
C GLY A 71 -5.35 -2.27 7.31
N LYS A 72 -6.67 -2.11 7.48
CA LYS A 72 -7.43 -2.83 8.52
C LYS A 72 -8.63 -3.60 7.98
N PRO A 73 -8.41 -4.61 7.13
CA PRO A 73 -9.50 -5.46 6.66
C PRO A 73 -9.96 -6.47 7.72
N THR A 74 -11.09 -7.09 7.43
CA THR A 74 -11.55 -8.28 8.14
C THR A 74 -11.32 -9.52 7.29
N LEU A 75 -10.97 -10.63 7.94
CA LEU A 75 -10.77 -11.94 7.31
C LEU A 75 -11.89 -12.87 7.70
N LYS A 76 -12.59 -13.42 6.71
CA LYS A 76 -13.63 -14.43 6.90
C LYS A 76 -13.24 -15.73 6.23
N VAL A 77 -13.18 -16.82 7.00
CA VAL A 77 -12.93 -18.18 6.47
C VAL A 77 -14.08 -19.08 6.87
N GLN A 78 -14.92 -19.47 5.90
CA GLN A 78 -16.11 -20.31 6.11
C GLN A 78 -16.91 -19.95 7.39
N ALA A 79 -17.19 -20.93 8.24
CA ALA A 79 -17.96 -20.79 9.47
C ALA A 79 -17.13 -20.27 10.66
N LEU A 80 -15.81 -20.02 10.48
CA LEU A 80 -14.99 -19.47 11.56
C LEU A 80 -15.44 -18.04 11.91
N PRO A 81 -15.23 -17.60 13.16
CA PRO A 81 -15.39 -16.20 13.53
C PRO A 81 -14.57 -15.29 12.62
N THR A 82 -15.10 -14.10 12.35
CA THR A 82 -14.39 -13.07 11.58
C THR A 82 -13.18 -12.58 12.38
N ALA A 83 -12.00 -12.56 11.76
CA ALA A 83 -10.81 -11.96 12.36
C ALA A 83 -10.64 -10.52 11.88
N HIS A 84 -10.20 -9.63 12.77
CA HIS A 84 -9.80 -8.28 12.43
C HIS A 84 -8.29 -8.26 12.23
N LEU A 85 -7.84 -7.80 11.06
CA LEU A 85 -6.43 -7.76 10.71
C LEU A 85 -5.89 -6.34 10.83
N ASP A 86 -4.59 -6.26 11.09
CA ASP A 86 -3.84 -5.01 11.07
C ASP A 86 -2.61 -5.20 10.18
N ILE A 87 -2.77 -4.88 8.89
CA ILE A 87 -1.74 -5.05 7.88
C ILE A 87 -0.71 -3.95 8.05
N HIS A 88 0.56 -4.36 8.16
CA HIS A 88 1.72 -3.48 8.17
C HIS A 88 2.75 -4.06 7.20
N LYS A 89 2.90 -3.43 6.03
CA LYS A 89 3.80 -3.90 4.97
C LYS A 89 4.75 -2.79 4.57
N THR A 90 6.04 -3.01 4.78
CA THR A 90 7.09 -2.16 4.19
C THR A 90 7.44 -2.67 2.80
N VAL A 91 7.47 -1.76 1.83
CA VAL A 91 7.91 -2.00 0.46
C VAL A 91 9.13 -1.11 0.20
N THR A 92 10.17 -1.71 -0.37
CA THR A 92 11.37 -0.98 -0.81
C THR A 92 11.22 -0.69 -2.30
N LEU A 93 11.32 0.59 -2.67
CA LEU A 93 11.32 1.05 -4.05
C LEU A 93 12.74 1.51 -4.43
N PRO A 94 13.26 1.15 -5.60
CA PRO A 94 14.52 1.69 -6.08
C PRO A 94 14.37 3.20 -6.34
N GLY A 95 15.34 4.00 -5.89
CA GLY A 95 15.34 5.45 -6.08
C GLY A 95 15.33 5.88 -7.55
N THR A 96 15.80 5.02 -8.46
CA THR A 96 15.80 5.24 -9.91
C THR A 96 14.41 5.28 -10.54
N LEU A 97 13.41 4.61 -9.96
CA LEU A 97 12.01 4.71 -10.41
C LEU A 97 11.49 6.14 -10.24
N LEU A 98 11.84 6.80 -9.13
CA LEU A 98 11.46 8.19 -8.87
C LEU A 98 12.32 9.17 -9.67
N HIS A 99 13.61 8.90 -9.86
CA HIS A 99 14.46 9.72 -10.74
C HIS A 99 13.89 9.84 -12.16
N THR A 100 13.33 8.75 -12.71
CA THR A 100 12.69 8.78 -14.05
C THR A 100 11.45 9.67 -14.05
N LEU A 101 10.60 9.59 -13.01
CA LEU A 101 9.40 10.44 -12.88
C LEU A 101 9.69 11.95 -12.81
N PHE A 102 10.85 12.35 -12.28
CA PHE A 102 11.27 13.77 -12.21
C PHE A 102 12.17 14.22 -13.36
N SER A 103 12.65 13.30 -14.21
CA SER A 103 13.44 13.66 -15.39
C SER A 103 12.58 14.10 -16.58
N ASP A 104 11.27 13.79 -16.54
CA ASP A 104 10.28 14.15 -17.56
C ASP A 104 9.50 15.45 -17.23
N VAL A 105 9.96 16.23 -16.23
CA VAL A 105 9.41 17.56 -15.87
C VAL A 105 10.40 18.67 -16.23
#